data_AF-X0ULG2-F1
#
_entry.id   AF-X0ULG2-F1
#
_cell.length_a   1.000
_cell.length_b   1.000
_cell.length_c   1.000
_cell.angle_alpha   90.00
_cell.angle_beta   90.00
_cell.angle_gamma   90.00
#
_symmetry.space_group_name_H-M   'P 1'
#
loop_
_entity.id
_entity.type
_entity.pdbx_description
1 polymer ?
#
loop_
_entity_poly.entity_id
_entity_poly.type
_entity_poly.pdbx_seq_one_letter_code
_entity_poly.pdbx_strand_id
1 'polypeptide(L)'
;MVLINEWHYTSLEGDLTNKDRETISHIIQPVIPFSMEETIGKDWIMVNRPTLPIIYSAEVPDGFDFGKGVATFGNKSGVADLQLFSLIGVSKPQESNPLLGAGDLVLAGGFSLSFPTGSSAFTSNAWAAGPAGVAAYIGGKGVLGALVQTQFQYASSGSTPVDHNIMFVQPFYLWALGGGWQVGGTPLWIFDFETNEEEIPLGFGFQKV
;
A
#
# COMPACT_ATOMS: atom_id res chain seq x y z
N MET A 1 -12.82 -8.12 13.38
CA MET A 1 -11.42 -7.70 13.26
C MET A 1 -10.64 -8.83 12.62
N VAL A 2 -9.85 -8.55 11.59
CA VAL A 2 -8.96 -9.52 10.94
C VAL A 2 -7.54 -8.99 11.07
N LEU A 3 -6.57 -9.85 11.38
CA LEU A 3 -5.16 -9.47 11.39
C LEU A 3 -4.48 -10.04 10.16
N ILE A 4 -3.92 -9.18 9.32
CA ILE A 4 -3.10 -9.58 8.19
C ILE A 4 -1.63 -9.49 8.60
N ASN A 5 -0.88 -10.54 8.30
CA ASN A 5 0.56 -10.62 8.51
C ASN A 5 1.20 -11.00 7.17
N GLU A 6 2.13 -10.17 6.71
CA GLU A 6 2.83 -10.41 5.45
C GLU A 6 4.33 -10.46 5.67
N TRP A 7 4.97 -11.48 5.14
CA TRP A 7 6.42 -11.62 5.14
C TRP A 7 6.94 -11.35 3.73
N HIS A 8 7.80 -10.35 3.60
CA HIS A 8 8.42 -10.01 2.33
C HIS A 8 9.92 -10.34 2.40
N TYR A 9 10.39 -11.04 1.37
CA TYR A 9 11.81 -11.23 1.09
C TYR A 9 12.06 -10.68 -0.31
N THR A 10 12.99 -9.74 -0.40
CA THR A 10 13.39 -9.12 -1.66
C THR A 10 14.89 -9.27 -1.81
N SER A 11 15.33 -9.77 -2.95
CA SER A 11 16.74 -9.78 -3.34
C SER A 11 16.93 -8.87 -4.55
N LEU A 12 17.92 -7.99 -4.48
CA LEU A 12 18.25 -7.01 -5.52
C LEU A 12 19.71 -7.18 -5.92
N GLU A 13 19.93 -7.45 -7.20
CA GLU A 13 21.24 -7.48 -7.85
C GLU A 13 21.39 -6.24 -8.75
N GLY A 14 22.60 -5.72 -8.91
CA GLY A 14 22.84 -4.62 -9.84
C GLY A 14 24.29 -4.14 -9.92
N ASP A 15 24.65 -3.55 -11.05
CA ASP A 15 26.02 -3.17 -11.40
C ASP A 15 26.61 -2.02 -10.55
N LEU A 16 25.76 -1.32 -9.78
CA LEU A 16 26.16 -0.22 -8.91
C LEU A 16 26.50 -0.67 -7.47
N THR A 17 26.39 -1.97 -7.19
CA THR A 17 26.65 -2.55 -5.87
C THR A 17 27.76 -3.60 -5.95
N ASN A 18 28.49 -3.79 -4.86
CA ASN A 18 29.56 -4.79 -4.76
C ASN A 18 29.08 -6.15 -4.22
N LYS A 19 27.77 -6.29 -3.97
CA LYS A 19 27.12 -7.48 -3.42
C LYS A 19 25.62 -7.46 -3.72
N ASP A 20 25.01 -8.63 -3.64
CA ASP A 20 23.56 -8.79 -3.62
C ASP A 20 22.99 -8.12 -2.36
N ARG A 21 21.87 -7.43 -2.53
CA ARG A 21 21.16 -6.75 -1.44
C ARG A 21 19.91 -7.53 -1.09
N GLU A 22 19.76 -7.86 0.17
CA GLU A 22 18.59 -8.56 0.67
C GLU A 22 17.82 -7.69 1.66
N THR A 23 16.49 -7.72 1.52
CA THR A 23 15.56 -7.10 2.44
C THR A 23 14.59 -8.16 2.96
N ILE A 24 14.48 -8.25 4.29
CA ILE A 24 13.51 -9.08 5.00
C ILE A 24 12.65 -8.15 5.84
N SER A 25 11.35 -8.14 5.57
CA SER A 25 10.39 -7.37 6.35
C SER A 25 9.15 -8.17 6.69
N HIS A 26 8.50 -7.77 7.78
CA HIS A 26 7.22 -8.26 8.23
C HIS A 26 6.27 -7.09 8.39
N ILE A 27 5.15 -7.12 7.68
CA ILE A 27 4.13 -6.08 7.75
C ILE A 27 2.96 -6.57 8.60
N ILE A 28 2.63 -5.79 9.62
CA ILE A 28 1.48 -6.01 10.51
C ILE A 28 0.36 -5.06 10.12
N GLN A 29 -0.81 -5.61 9.76
CA GLN A 29 -1.94 -4.84 9.25
C GLN A 29 -3.28 -5.36 9.80
N PRO A 30 -3.70 -4.93 11.01
CA PRO A 30 -5.05 -5.23 11.47
C PRO A 30 -6.07 -4.45 10.66
N VAL A 31 -7.16 -5.12 10.29
CA VAL A 31 -8.35 -4.52 9.69
C VAL A 31 -9.41 -4.43 10.76
N ILE A 32 -9.73 -3.19 11.14
CA ILE A 32 -10.62 -2.85 12.25
C ILE A 32 -11.85 -2.13 11.69
N PRO A 33 -12.92 -2.89 11.36
CA PRO A 33 -14.18 -2.30 10.96
C PRO A 33 -14.99 -1.81 12.16
N PHE A 34 -15.61 -0.64 12.01
CA PHE A 34 -16.59 -0.06 12.92
C PHE A 34 -17.90 0.19 12.16
N SER A 35 -19.03 -0.24 12.73
CA SER A 35 -20.34 0.16 12.21
C SER A 35 -20.53 1.64 12.45
N MET A 36 -20.98 2.35 11.42
CA MET A 36 -21.35 3.76 11.50
C MET A 36 -22.87 3.93 11.44
N GLU A 37 -23.63 2.86 11.64
CA GLU A 37 -25.09 2.82 11.53
C GLU A 37 -25.77 3.87 12.42
N GLU A 38 -25.35 3.97 13.67
CA GLU A 38 -25.91 4.94 14.63
C GLU A 38 -25.50 6.39 14.32
N THR A 39 -24.40 6.61 13.61
CA THR A 39 -23.84 7.95 13.38
C THR A 39 -24.28 8.55 12.05
N ILE A 40 -24.23 7.79 10.96
CA ILE A 40 -24.49 8.30 9.61
C ILE A 40 -25.54 7.50 8.82
N GLY A 41 -25.99 6.36 9.35
CA GLY A 41 -27.12 5.62 8.82
C GLY A 41 -26.80 4.17 8.46
N LYS A 42 -27.87 3.42 8.18
CA LYS A 42 -27.84 1.97 7.96
C LYS A 42 -26.80 1.55 6.90
N ASP A 43 -26.18 0.40 7.17
CA ASP A 43 -25.19 -0.26 6.31
C ASP A 43 -23.88 0.54 6.10
N TRP A 44 -23.68 1.70 6.74
CA TRP A 44 -22.40 2.40 6.71
C TRP A 44 -21.36 1.77 7.64
N ILE A 45 -20.14 1.66 7.13
CA ILE A 45 -19.01 1.08 7.83
C ILE A 45 -17.77 1.96 7.65
N MET A 46 -17.00 2.13 8.72
CA MET A 46 -15.68 2.73 8.68
C MET A 46 -14.64 1.65 8.90
N VAL A 47 -13.70 1.50 7.98
CA VAL A 47 -12.66 0.49 8.02
C VAL A 47 -11.33 1.18 8.27
N ASN A 48 -10.72 0.90 9.42
CA ASN A 48 -9.40 1.39 9.78
C ASN A 48 -8.36 0.29 9.56
N ARG A 49 -7.23 0.66 8.95
CA ARG A 49 -6.12 -0.22 8.62
C ARG A 49 -4.79 0.44 8.97
N PRO A 50 -4.38 0.45 10.25
CA PRO A 50 -3.01 0.81 10.58
C PRO A 50 -2.05 -0.23 10.01
N THR A 51 -0.93 0.23 9.48
CA THR A 51 0.11 -0.60 8.86
C THR A 51 1.43 -0.27 9.53
N LEU A 52 2.08 -1.31 10.06
CA LEU A 52 3.39 -1.20 10.69
C LEU A 52 4.36 -2.18 10.05
N PRO A 53 5.29 -1.70 9.20
CA PRO A 53 6.36 -2.52 8.67
C PRO A 53 7.51 -2.65 9.68
N ILE A 54 7.90 -3.89 9.97
CA ILE A 54 9.09 -4.24 10.74
C ILE A 54 10.13 -4.75 9.76
N ILE A 55 11.32 -4.17 9.79
CA ILE A 55 12.42 -4.49 8.87
C ILE A 55 13.48 -5.21 9.68
N TYR A 56 13.64 -6.52 9.44
CA TYR A 56 14.63 -7.33 10.14
C TYR A 56 16.03 -7.15 9.55
N SER A 57 16.09 -6.95 8.23
CA SER A 57 17.32 -6.76 7.48
C SER A 57 16.99 -5.94 6.26
N ALA A 58 17.70 -4.85 6.03
CA ALA A 58 17.71 -4.13 4.77
C ALA A 58 19.11 -3.59 4.52
N GLU A 59 19.58 -3.75 3.29
CA GLU A 59 20.82 -3.16 2.84
C GLU A 59 20.58 -1.71 2.40
N VAL A 60 20.94 -0.75 3.25
CA VAL A 60 20.80 0.68 2.95
C VAL A 60 22.16 1.27 2.58
N PRO A 61 22.21 2.25 1.65
CA PRO A 61 23.45 2.95 1.33
C PRO A 61 24.07 3.55 2.60
N ASP A 62 25.36 3.30 2.83
CA ASP A 62 26.10 3.82 3.99
C ASP A 62 27.37 4.59 3.62
N GLY A 63 27.70 4.65 2.32
CA GLY A 63 28.87 5.36 1.82
C GLY A 63 29.15 5.10 0.34
N PHE A 64 30.35 5.50 -0.09
CA PHE A 64 30.84 5.30 -1.45
C PHE A 64 32.32 4.88 -1.42
N ASP A 65 32.65 3.78 -2.07
CA ASP A 65 34.04 3.33 -2.26
C ASP A 65 34.61 4.01 -3.51
N PHE A 66 35.30 5.13 -3.32
CA PHE A 66 35.94 5.88 -4.41
C PHE A 66 37.02 5.08 -5.17
N GLY A 67 37.59 4.03 -4.56
CA GLY A 67 38.58 3.17 -5.22
C GLY A 67 37.96 2.20 -6.21
N LYS A 68 36.69 1.85 -6.01
CA LYS A 68 35.91 0.94 -6.86
C LYS A 68 34.81 1.63 -7.67
N GLY A 69 34.49 2.88 -7.36
CA GLY A 69 33.44 3.64 -8.01
C GLY A 69 32.03 3.12 -7.73
N VAL A 70 31.81 2.47 -6.57
CA VAL A 70 30.53 1.83 -6.21
C VAL A 70 30.03 2.32 -4.86
N ALA A 71 28.71 2.34 -4.69
CA ALA A 71 28.09 2.63 -3.40
C ALA A 71 28.32 1.46 -2.42
N THR A 72 28.55 1.77 -1.14
CA THR A 72 28.63 0.77 -0.07
C THR A 72 27.30 0.68 0.64
N PHE A 73 26.97 -0.52 1.13
CA PHE A 73 25.70 -0.82 1.77
C PHE A 73 25.90 -1.51 3.11
N GLY A 74 25.27 -0.95 4.13
CA GLY A 74 25.25 -1.48 5.49
C GLY A 74 23.91 -2.13 5.80
N ASN A 75 23.95 -3.26 6.51
CA ASN A 75 22.73 -3.91 6.98
C ASN A 75 22.13 -3.12 8.15
N LYS A 76 20.84 -2.80 8.07
CA LYS A 76 20.07 -2.15 9.14
C LYS A 76 18.79 -2.91 9.43
N SER A 77 18.35 -2.84 10.68
CA SER A 77 17.08 -3.36 11.17
C SER A 77 16.34 -2.25 11.92
N GLY A 78 15.02 -2.29 11.92
CA GLY A 78 14.20 -1.29 12.60
C GLY A 78 12.74 -1.40 12.24
N VAL A 79 12.00 -0.34 12.56
CA VAL A 79 10.57 -0.22 12.24
C VAL A 79 10.42 0.94 11.27
N ALA A 80 9.57 0.81 10.26
CA ALA A 80 9.24 1.91 9.37
C ALA A 80 8.13 2.79 9.98
N ASP A 81 7.84 3.92 9.33
CA ASP A 81 6.77 4.81 9.76
C ASP A 81 5.42 4.10 9.84
N LEU A 82 4.68 4.38 10.92
CA LEU A 82 3.32 3.90 11.08
C LEU A 82 2.44 4.61 10.05
N GLN A 83 1.63 3.84 9.32
CA GLN A 83 0.65 4.41 8.40
C GLN A 83 -0.75 4.05 8.87
N LEU A 84 -1.72 4.95 8.68
CA LEU A 84 -3.14 4.68 8.89
C LEU A 84 -3.88 4.94 7.60
N PHE A 85 -4.51 3.91 7.06
CA PHE A 85 -5.47 4.03 5.98
C PHE A 85 -6.88 3.82 6.53
N SER A 86 -7.77 4.79 6.30
CA SER A 86 -9.14 4.73 6.79
C SER A 86 -10.12 5.10 5.70
N LEU A 87 -11.12 4.24 5.50
CA LEU A 87 -12.22 4.48 4.56
C LEU A 87 -13.57 4.39 5.26
N ILE A 88 -14.51 5.20 4.80
CA ILE A 88 -15.92 5.14 5.16
C ILE A 88 -16.76 4.96 3.90
N GLY A 89 -17.69 4.02 3.94
CA GLY A 89 -18.54 3.71 2.80
C GLY A 89 -19.69 2.80 3.18
N VAL A 90 -20.48 2.43 2.18
CA VAL A 90 -21.61 1.51 2.38
C VAL A 90 -21.10 0.07 2.28
N SER A 91 -21.38 -0.72 3.30
CA SER A 91 -20.95 -2.12 3.43
C SER A 91 -21.61 -3.05 2.40
N LYS A 92 -22.77 -2.65 1.88
CA LYS A 92 -23.45 -3.37 0.81
C LYS A 92 -23.09 -2.76 -0.53
N PRO A 93 -22.68 -3.60 -1.49
CA PRO A 93 -22.57 -3.18 -2.88
C PRO A 93 -23.90 -2.55 -3.35
N GLN A 94 -23.83 -1.39 -4.00
CA GLN A 94 -24.98 -0.69 -4.55
C GLN A 94 -25.33 -1.35 -5.89
N GLU A 95 -26.58 -1.79 -6.06
CA GLU A 95 -27.05 -2.30 -7.36
C GLU A 95 -26.75 -1.24 -8.42
N SER A 96 -25.96 -1.59 -9.44
CA SER A 96 -25.59 -0.59 -10.45
C SER A 96 -26.78 -0.24 -11.35
N ASN A 97 -26.79 1.03 -11.79
CA ASN A 97 -27.72 1.54 -12.79
C ASN A 97 -27.68 0.63 -14.05
N PRO A 98 -28.82 0.24 -14.65
CA PRO A 98 -28.89 -0.61 -15.85
C PRO A 98 -28.04 -0.11 -17.05
N LEU A 99 -27.56 1.13 -17.04
CA LEU A 99 -26.60 1.68 -18.00
C LEU A 99 -25.17 1.12 -17.89
N LEU A 100 -24.77 0.57 -16.73
CA LEU A 100 -23.42 0.01 -16.49
C LEU A 100 -23.39 -1.54 -16.50
N GLY A 101 -24.53 -2.18 -16.75
CA GLY A 101 -24.68 -3.64 -16.78
C GLY A 101 -25.13 -4.24 -15.45
N ALA A 102 -25.34 -5.57 -15.41
CA ALA A 102 -25.71 -6.28 -14.18
C ALA A 102 -24.49 -6.51 -13.30
N GLY A 103 -24.33 -5.72 -12.24
CA GLY A 103 -23.32 -5.89 -11.20
C GLY A 103 -23.46 -4.84 -10.11
N ASP A 104 -22.67 -4.95 -9.05
CA ASP A 104 -22.75 -4.02 -7.93
C ASP A 104 -21.51 -3.12 -7.84
N LEU A 105 -21.70 -1.90 -7.36
CA LEU A 105 -20.63 -0.94 -7.14
C LEU A 105 -20.32 -0.79 -5.66
N VAL A 106 -19.03 -0.80 -5.33
CA VAL A 106 -18.51 -0.46 -4.01
C VAL A 106 -17.73 0.83 -4.12
N LEU A 107 -18.14 1.83 -3.34
CA LEU A 107 -17.46 3.12 -3.23
C LEU A 107 -17.24 3.41 -1.74
N ALA A 108 -16.01 3.74 -1.39
CA ALA A 108 -15.70 4.29 -0.08
C ALA A 108 -14.63 5.36 -0.23
N GLY A 109 -14.71 6.41 0.59
CA GLY A 109 -13.76 7.51 0.63
C GLY A 109 -13.23 7.68 2.05
N GLY A 110 -12.11 8.37 2.19
CA GLY A 110 -11.55 8.63 3.51
C GLY A 110 -10.20 9.28 3.41
N PHE A 111 -9.27 8.85 4.26
CA PHE A 111 -7.97 9.48 4.40
C PHE A 111 -6.86 8.47 4.70
N SER A 112 -5.64 8.90 4.40
CA SER A 112 -4.39 8.25 4.77
C SER A 112 -3.57 9.20 5.63
N LEU A 113 -2.95 8.67 6.68
CA LEU A 113 -2.00 9.36 7.55
C LEU A 113 -0.69 8.57 7.59
N SER A 114 0.43 9.28 7.66
CA SER A 114 1.76 8.74 7.95
C SER A 114 2.33 9.44 9.18
N PHE A 115 2.85 8.64 10.11
CA PHE A 115 3.40 9.09 11.38
C PHE A 115 4.89 8.79 11.40
N PRO A 116 5.76 9.79 11.68
CA PRO A 116 7.21 9.61 11.69
C PRO A 116 7.68 8.88 12.97
N THR A 117 7.28 7.61 13.10
CA THR A 117 7.57 6.74 14.24
C THR A 117 8.67 5.74 13.94
N GLY A 118 9.17 5.71 12.71
CA GLY A 118 10.19 4.77 12.27
C GLY A 118 11.52 4.98 12.98
N SER A 119 12.37 3.96 12.90
CA SER A 119 13.78 4.03 13.30
C SER A 119 14.56 4.96 12.37
N SER A 120 15.71 5.48 12.80
CA SER A 120 16.48 6.48 12.05
C SER A 120 16.81 6.12 10.59
N ALA A 121 16.91 4.83 10.25
CA ALA A 121 17.18 4.36 8.89
C ALA A 121 15.92 4.16 8.03
N PHE A 122 14.73 4.21 8.62
CA PHE A 122 13.45 3.82 7.99
C PHE A 122 12.30 4.79 8.25
N THR A 123 12.59 5.94 8.86
CA THR A 123 11.62 7.02 9.00
C THR A 123 11.83 8.07 7.92
N SER A 124 10.72 8.61 7.42
CA SER A 124 10.70 9.82 6.60
C SER A 124 11.03 11.07 7.40
N ASN A 125 10.97 11.00 8.74
CA ASN A 125 10.92 12.16 9.65
C ASN A 125 9.78 13.14 9.33
N ALA A 126 8.79 12.76 8.53
CA ALA A 126 7.71 13.62 8.06
C ALA A 126 6.34 13.11 8.54
N TRP A 127 5.49 14.05 8.93
CA TRP A 127 4.06 13.82 9.03
C TRP A 127 3.43 14.05 7.68
N ALA A 128 2.66 13.07 7.21
CA ALA A 128 1.95 13.17 5.94
C ALA A 128 0.48 12.82 6.10
N ALA A 129 -0.37 13.45 5.29
CA ALA A 129 -1.79 13.17 5.24
C ALA A 129 -2.31 13.34 3.81
N GLY A 130 -3.40 12.66 3.48
CA GLY A 130 -4.06 12.86 2.21
C GLY A 130 -5.37 12.12 2.06
N PRO A 131 -6.13 12.41 1.00
CA PRO A 131 -7.32 11.65 0.65
C PRO A 131 -7.00 10.19 0.33
N ALA A 132 -7.99 9.34 0.61
CA ALA A 132 -8.00 7.94 0.24
C ALA A 132 -9.37 7.54 -0.32
N GLY A 133 -9.40 6.50 -1.14
CA GLY A 133 -10.64 5.98 -1.69
C GLY A 133 -10.49 4.59 -2.29
N VAL A 134 -11.63 3.96 -2.51
CA VAL A 134 -11.74 2.71 -3.26
C VAL A 134 -12.96 2.78 -4.17
N ALA A 135 -12.80 2.26 -5.37
CA ALA A 135 -13.90 1.97 -6.27
C ALA A 135 -13.76 0.53 -6.79
N ALA A 136 -14.84 -0.24 -6.69
CA ALA A 136 -14.90 -1.60 -7.19
C ALA A 136 -16.21 -1.87 -7.90
N TYR A 137 -16.13 -2.66 -8.96
CA TYR A 137 -17.24 -3.29 -9.62
C TYR A 137 -17.21 -4.80 -9.33
N ILE A 138 -18.35 -5.34 -8.89
CA ILE A 138 -18.54 -6.74 -8.57
C ILE A 138 -19.59 -7.28 -9.54
N GLY A 139 -19.14 -8.05 -10.54
CA GLY A 139 -19.99 -8.67 -11.53
C GLY A 139 -20.08 -10.20 -11.34
N GLY A 140 -20.98 -10.84 -12.08
CA GLY A 140 -21.19 -12.29 -11.96
C GLY A 140 -19.99 -13.17 -12.32
N LYS A 141 -18.99 -12.64 -13.04
CA LYS A 141 -17.76 -13.36 -13.44
C LYS A 141 -16.50 -12.88 -12.74
N GLY A 142 -16.56 -11.84 -11.91
CA GLY A 142 -15.34 -11.29 -11.32
C GLY A 142 -15.51 -9.94 -10.62
N VAL A 143 -14.39 -9.47 -10.09
CA VAL A 143 -14.25 -8.18 -9.41
C VAL A 143 -13.16 -7.39 -10.12
N LEU A 144 -13.38 -6.09 -10.28
CA LEU A 144 -12.39 -5.15 -10.79
C LEU A 144 -12.49 -3.86 -9.98
N GLY A 145 -11.37 -3.29 -9.58
CA GLY A 145 -11.37 -2.02 -8.89
C GLY A 145 -9.97 -1.45 -8.69
N ALA A 146 -9.92 -0.36 -7.95
CA ALA A 146 -8.68 0.24 -7.51
C ALA A 146 -8.87 0.89 -6.15
N LEU A 147 -7.82 0.80 -5.33
CA LEU A 147 -7.65 1.58 -4.12
C LEU A 147 -6.64 2.69 -4.40
N VAL A 148 -6.93 3.89 -3.94
CA VAL A 148 -6.09 5.07 -4.13
C VAL A 148 -5.85 5.73 -2.78
N GLN A 149 -4.63 6.14 -2.52
CA GLN A 149 -4.29 7.00 -1.39
C GLN A 149 -3.19 7.97 -1.77
N THR A 150 -3.19 9.15 -1.16
CA THR A 150 -2.08 10.09 -1.27
C THR A 150 -1.51 10.39 0.10
N GLN A 151 -0.22 10.66 0.16
CA GLN A 151 0.45 11.11 1.37
C GLN A 151 1.20 12.39 1.00
N PHE A 152 0.66 13.53 1.44
CA PHE A 152 1.29 14.83 1.29
C PHE A 152 1.91 15.23 2.62
N GLN A 153 3.20 15.51 2.61
CA GLN A 153 3.92 16.02 3.76
C GLN A 153 3.37 17.38 4.17
N TYR A 154 3.12 17.56 5.48
CA TYR A 154 2.66 18.83 6.03
C TYR A 154 3.47 19.32 7.22
N ALA A 155 4.23 18.44 7.89
CA ALA A 155 5.12 18.82 8.98
C ALA A 155 6.34 17.89 9.04
N SER A 156 7.45 18.41 9.55
CA SER A 156 8.65 17.64 9.84
C SER A 156 8.82 17.44 11.35
N SER A 157 9.34 16.29 11.73
CA SER A 157 9.77 15.96 13.09
C SER A 157 11.29 16.02 13.27
N GLY A 158 12.06 16.27 12.20
CA GLY A 158 13.53 16.28 12.20
C GLY A 158 14.17 17.39 11.34
N SER A 159 15.49 17.47 11.39
CA SER A 159 16.28 18.49 10.66
C SER A 159 16.43 18.21 9.16
N THR A 160 16.13 16.99 8.72
CA THR A 160 16.21 16.53 7.33
C THR A 160 14.99 15.66 7.02
N PRO A 161 13.80 16.25 6.84
CA PRO A 161 12.66 15.49 6.34
C PRO A 161 12.98 14.97 4.93
N VAL A 162 12.54 13.74 4.65
CA VAL A 162 12.43 13.25 3.28
C VAL A 162 11.12 13.79 2.74
N ASP A 163 11.17 14.58 1.67
CA ASP A 163 9.95 15.15 1.08
C ASP A 163 9.03 14.02 0.60
N HIS A 164 7.88 13.92 1.26
CA HIS A 164 6.97 12.79 1.13
C HIS A 164 5.66 13.22 0.46
N ASN A 165 5.67 13.28 -0.87
CA ASN A 165 4.51 13.62 -1.70
C ASN A 165 4.23 12.50 -2.70
N ILE A 166 3.62 11.42 -2.21
CA ILE A 166 3.47 10.17 -2.97
C ILE A 166 1.99 9.82 -3.13
N MET A 167 1.63 9.33 -4.31
CA MET A 167 0.34 8.70 -4.58
C MET A 167 0.54 7.20 -4.80
N PHE A 168 -0.29 6.41 -4.12
CA PHE A 168 -0.35 4.97 -4.29
C PHE A 168 -1.66 4.61 -4.97
N VAL A 169 -1.57 3.85 -6.05
CA VAL A 169 -2.72 3.28 -6.76
C VAL A 169 -2.56 1.78 -6.74
N GLN A 170 -3.51 1.07 -6.15
CA GLN A 170 -3.54 -0.39 -6.10
C GLN A 170 -4.73 -0.89 -6.91
N PRO A 171 -4.58 -1.12 -8.22
CA PRO A 171 -5.56 -1.86 -8.99
C PRO A 171 -5.71 -3.26 -8.42
N PHE A 172 -6.92 -3.78 -8.42
CA PHE A 172 -7.18 -5.18 -8.13
C PHE A 172 -8.20 -5.75 -9.10
N TYR A 173 -7.97 -6.98 -9.52
CA TYR A 173 -8.88 -7.68 -10.39
C TYR A 173 -8.85 -9.18 -10.11
N LEU A 174 -10.00 -9.81 -10.24
CA LEU A 174 -10.19 -11.25 -10.11
C LEU A 174 -11.26 -11.69 -11.08
N TRP A 175 -10.96 -12.67 -11.93
CA TRP A 175 -11.86 -13.15 -12.97
C TRP A 175 -11.97 -14.67 -12.90
N ALA A 176 -13.20 -15.17 -12.79
CA ALA A 176 -13.51 -16.59 -12.82
C ALA A 176 -13.52 -17.11 -14.25
N LEU A 177 -12.71 -18.14 -14.53
CA LEU A 177 -12.62 -18.81 -15.82
C LEU A 177 -13.57 -20.02 -15.92
N GLY A 178 -14.17 -20.43 -14.81
CA GLY A 178 -15.01 -21.62 -14.69
C GLY A 178 -14.21 -22.85 -14.23
N GLY A 179 -14.92 -23.86 -13.71
CA GLY A 179 -14.28 -25.09 -13.22
C GLY A 179 -13.31 -24.88 -12.04
N GLY A 180 -13.55 -23.85 -11.21
CA GLY A 180 -12.70 -23.47 -10.08
C GLY A 180 -11.50 -22.59 -10.42
N TRP A 181 -11.20 -22.39 -11.72
CA TRP A 181 -10.07 -21.58 -12.16
C TRP A 181 -10.35 -20.08 -12.12
N GLN A 182 -9.35 -19.30 -11.71
CA GLN A 182 -9.41 -17.86 -11.60
C GLN A 182 -8.07 -17.23 -12.01
N VAL A 183 -8.13 -16.04 -12.61
CA VAL A 183 -6.98 -15.15 -12.82
C VAL A 183 -7.19 -13.87 -12.04
N GLY A 184 -6.12 -13.23 -11.60
CA GLY A 184 -6.23 -11.96 -10.90
C GLY A 184 -4.90 -11.29 -10.67
N GLY A 185 -4.92 -10.14 -10.02
CA GLY A 185 -3.71 -9.41 -9.66
C GLY A 185 -4.03 -8.21 -8.79
N THR A 186 -3.06 -7.81 -7.99
CA THR A 186 -3.15 -6.65 -7.09
C THR A 186 -1.85 -5.83 -7.09
N PRO A 187 -1.36 -5.35 -8.25
CA PRO A 187 -0.15 -4.54 -8.29
C PRO A 187 -0.31 -3.27 -7.47
N LEU A 188 0.82 -2.73 -6.98
CA LEU A 188 0.88 -1.42 -6.34
C LEU A 188 1.66 -0.48 -7.25
N TRP A 189 1.00 0.54 -7.77
CA TRP A 189 1.63 1.63 -8.51
C TRP A 189 1.96 2.77 -7.56
N ILE A 190 3.16 3.31 -7.71
CA ILE A 190 3.71 4.38 -6.88
C ILE A 190 4.04 5.55 -7.82
N PHE A 191 3.51 6.73 -7.51
CA PHE A 191 3.82 7.96 -8.21
C PHE A 191 4.42 8.93 -7.20
N ASP A 192 5.68 9.28 -7.38
CA ASP A 192 6.38 10.26 -6.56
C ASP A 192 6.31 11.63 -7.22
N PHE A 193 5.55 12.54 -6.63
CA PHE A 193 5.36 13.88 -7.17
C PHE A 193 6.55 14.81 -6.93
N GLU A 194 7.48 14.45 -6.03
CA GLU A 194 8.67 15.23 -5.77
C GLU A 194 9.75 14.93 -6.82
N THR A 195 9.99 13.65 -7.08
CA THR A 195 11.02 13.20 -8.04
C THR A 195 10.49 13.11 -9.48
N ASN A 196 9.17 13.11 -9.67
CA ASN A 196 8.51 12.74 -10.93
C ASN A 196 8.87 11.33 -11.41
N GLU A 197 9.15 10.42 -10.47
CA GLU A 197 9.37 9.00 -10.75
C GLU A 197 8.08 8.19 -10.58
N GLU A 198 7.96 7.13 -11.37
CA GLU A 198 6.77 6.29 -11.41
C GLU A 198 7.19 4.81 -11.39
N GLU A 199 6.64 4.05 -10.45
CA GLU A 199 6.77 2.59 -10.41
C GLU A 199 5.41 1.97 -10.73
N ILE A 200 5.31 1.32 -11.90
CA ILE A 200 4.05 0.73 -12.40
C ILE A 200 4.25 -0.75 -12.66
N PRO A 201 4.40 -1.59 -11.61
CA PRO A 201 4.49 -3.02 -11.79
C PRO A 201 3.19 -3.60 -12.33
N LEU A 202 3.32 -4.68 -13.12
CA LEU A 202 2.20 -5.49 -13.55
C LEU A 202 2.14 -6.74 -12.66
N GLY A 203 0.99 -6.93 -12.01
CA GLY A 203 0.72 -8.12 -11.20
C GLY A 203 -0.23 -9.05 -11.93
N PHE A 204 0.12 -10.33 -12.06
CA PHE A 204 -0.72 -11.38 -12.62
C PHE A 204 -0.58 -12.66 -11.79
N GLY A 205 -1.69 -13.32 -11.53
CA GLY A 205 -1.80 -14.55 -10.76
C GLY A 205 -2.84 -15.47 -11.37
N PHE A 206 -2.60 -16.77 -11.23
CA PHE A 206 -3.48 -17.83 -11.71
C PHE A 206 -3.67 -18.85 -10.58
N GLN A 207 -4.92 -19.15 -10.24
CA GLN A 207 -5.26 -19.99 -9.11
C GLN A 207 -6.46 -20.90 -9.39
N LYS A 208 -6.51 -22.03 -8.67
CA LYS A 208 -7.65 -22.95 -8.67
C LYS A 208 -8.13 -23.11 -7.24
N VAL A 209 -9.44 -22.92 -7.04
CA VAL A 209 -10.14 -23.18 -5.78
C VAL A 209 -11.01 -24.42 -5.92
#